data_AF-A0A7C3S3Q0-F1
#
_entry.id   AF-A0A7C3S3Q0-F1
#
_cell.length_a   1.000
_cell.length_b   1.000
_cell.length_c   1.000
_cell.angle_alpha   90.00
_cell.angle_beta   90.00
_cell.angle_gamma   90.00
#
_symmetry.space_group_name_H-M   'P 1'
#
loop_
_entity.id
_entity.type
_entity.pdbx_description
1 polymer ?
#
loop_
_entity_poly.entity_id
_entity_poly.type
_entity_poly.pdbx_seq_one_letter_code
_entity_poly.pdbx_strand_id
1 'polypeptide(L)'
;MLYVVPLIFFCIAFVFSMLGMGGSQLYIPILYWMGLDFKTEAIPLGMLLNVVNSATAATTYTIKKMVLWQTALPFAVAMLILPPVGAWLNAQIPTKALIAFFAAFTATAATLMLSGWKPQKGEMSSKGRILLGL
;
A
#
# COMPACT_ATOMS: atom_id res chain seq x y z
N MET A 1 21.00 16.77 16.35
CA MET A 1 19.70 16.32 15.80
C MET A 1 19.81 15.08 14.89
N LEU A 2 20.88 14.92 14.10
CA LEU A 2 21.06 13.78 13.17
C LEU A 2 21.06 12.38 13.80
N TYR A 3 21.43 12.20 15.07
CA TYR A 3 21.50 10.88 15.71
C TYR A 3 20.15 10.35 16.25
N VAL A 4 19.16 11.22 16.46
CA VAL A 4 17.84 10.81 17.00
C VAL A 4 16.97 10.19 15.90
N VAL A 5 17.23 10.59 14.66
CA VAL A 5 16.43 10.25 13.48
C VAL A 5 16.52 8.77 13.15
N PRO A 6 17.72 8.14 13.08
CA PRO A 6 17.81 6.71 12.85
C PRO A 6 17.12 5.90 13.94
N LEU A 7 17.14 6.38 15.19
CA LEU A 7 16.50 5.69 16.30
C LEU A 7 14.97 5.71 16.19
N ILE A 8 14.39 6.87 15.87
CA ILE A 8 12.95 7.00 15.61
C ILE A 8 12.53 6.13 14.42
N PHE A 9 13.32 6.16 13.34
CA PHE A 9 13.05 5.38 12.15
C PHE A 9 13.14 3.89 12.44
N PHE A 10 14.10 3.45 13.24
CA PHE A 10 14.24 2.07 13.66
C PHE A 10 13.02 1.59 14.45
N CYS A 11 12.55 2.37 15.45
CA CYS A 11 11.36 2.01 16.22
C CYS A 11 10.11 1.92 15.35
N ILE A 12 9.91 2.88 14.44
CA ILE A 12 8.78 2.88 13.51
C ILE A 12 8.87 1.71 12.54
N ALA A 13 10.04 1.50 11.92
CA ALA A 13 10.30 0.39 11.02
C ALA A 13 9.99 -0.94 11.69
N PHE A 14 10.43 -1.12 12.93
CA PHE A 14 10.23 -2.33 13.70
C PHE A 14 8.74 -2.62 13.91
N VAL A 15 7.98 -1.66 14.42
CA VAL A 15 6.54 -1.83 14.68
C VAL A 15 5.75 -2.03 13.38
N PHE A 16 6.00 -1.21 12.36
CA PHE A 16 5.26 -1.28 11.09
C PHE A 16 5.64 -2.50 10.24
N SER A 17 6.85 -3.03 10.40
CA SER A 17 7.26 -4.28 9.77
C SER A 17 6.54 -5.48 10.40
N MET A 18 6.33 -5.47 11.72
CA MET A 18 5.49 -6.48 12.39
C MET A 18 4.02 -6.43 11.92
N LEU A 19 3.50 -5.23 11.65
CA LEU A 19 2.14 -5.03 11.11
C LEU A 19 2.02 -5.35 9.60
N GLY A 20 3.15 -5.57 8.91
CA GLY A 20 3.17 -5.84 7.47
C GLY A 20 2.83 -4.63 6.58
N MET A 21 2.71 -3.43 7.15
CA MET A 21 2.21 -2.24 6.43
C MET A 21 3.34 -1.36 5.86
N GLY A 22 4.59 -1.60 6.29
CA GLY A 22 5.76 -0.79 5.94
C GLY A 22 5.73 0.60 6.60
N GLY A 23 6.87 1.06 7.13
CA GLY A 23 6.95 2.31 7.92
C GLY A 23 6.90 3.62 7.11
N SER A 24 6.77 3.56 5.78
CA SER A 24 6.95 4.71 4.88
C SER A 24 5.96 5.84 5.07
N GLN A 25 4.72 5.53 5.47
CA GLN A 25 3.65 6.51 5.69
C GLN A 25 4.05 7.50 6.79
N LEU A 26 4.88 7.06 7.74
CA LEU A 26 5.40 7.90 8.82
C LEU A 26 6.75 8.53 8.50
N TYR A 27 7.56 7.97 7.60
CA TYR A 27 8.87 8.54 7.27
C TYR A 27 8.77 9.91 6.62
N ILE A 28 7.86 10.10 5.65
CA ILE A 28 7.71 11.37 4.94
C ILE A 28 7.40 12.55 5.89
N PRO A 29 6.38 12.49 6.77
CA PRO A 29 6.09 13.60 7.69
C PRO A 29 7.22 13.85 8.69
N ILE A 30 7.93 12.81 9.14
CA ILE A 30 9.06 12.97 10.07
C ILE A 30 10.24 13.66 9.39
N LEU A 31 10.60 13.27 8.16
CA LEU A 31 11.65 13.93 7.38
C LEU A 31 11.31 15.40 7.15
N TYR A 32 10.06 15.71 6.83
CA TYR A 32 9.60 17.08 6.64
C TYR A 32 9.70 17.92 7.92
N TRP A 33 9.25 17.40 9.07
CA TRP A 33 9.36 18.11 10.35
C TRP A 33 10.80 18.34 10.81
N MET A 34 11.75 17.60 10.25
CA MET A 34 13.17 17.83 10.49
C MET A 34 13.78 18.92 9.62
N GLY A 35 13.00 19.55 8.73
CA GLY A 35 13.43 20.64 7.87
C GLY A 35 13.92 20.21 6.49
N LEU A 36 13.71 18.95 6.09
CA LEU A 36 13.92 18.53 4.71
C LEU A 36 12.77 19.01 3.83
N ASP A 37 13.08 19.39 2.60
CA ASP A 37 12.05 19.81 1.66
C ASP A 37 11.10 18.64 1.35
N PHE A 38 9.80 18.94 1.38
CA PHE A 38 8.77 17.91 1.24
C PHE A 38 8.86 17.19 -0.12
N LYS A 39 9.08 17.94 -1.20
CA LYS A 39 9.00 17.42 -2.57
C LYS A 39 10.33 16.89 -3.07
N THR A 40 11.43 17.55 -2.75
CA THR A 40 12.74 17.22 -3.30
C THR A 40 13.51 16.22 -2.44
N GLU A 41 13.25 16.15 -1.13
CA GLU A 41 14.03 15.31 -0.21
C GLU A 41 13.15 14.27 0.53
N ALA A 42 12.10 14.71 1.21
CA ALA A 42 11.31 13.85 2.08
C ALA A 42 10.56 12.74 1.32
N ILE A 43 9.88 13.08 0.20
CA ILE A 43 9.19 12.09 -0.63
C ILE A 43 10.16 11.08 -1.24
N PRO A 44 11.23 11.48 -1.96
CA PRO A 44 12.18 10.53 -2.55
C PRO A 44 12.84 9.61 -1.52
N LEU A 45 13.25 10.15 -0.36
CA LEU A 45 13.84 9.35 0.72
C LEU A 45 12.82 8.38 1.34
N GLY A 46 11.59 8.84 1.59
CA GLY A 46 10.52 7.97 2.10
C GLY A 46 10.19 6.82 1.13
N MET A 47 10.17 7.09 -0.17
CA MET A 47 9.99 6.08 -1.23
C MET A 47 11.17 5.11 -1.30
N LEU A 48 12.41 5.59 -1.22
CA LEU A 48 13.60 4.73 -1.18
C LEU A 48 13.56 3.78 0.02
N LEU A 49 13.23 4.31 1.21
CA LEU A 49 13.08 3.51 2.41
C LEU A 49 11.94 2.49 2.30
N ASN A 50 10.85 2.83 1.61
CA ASN A 50 9.80 1.87 1.29
C ASN A 50 10.34 0.71 0.44
N VAL A 51 11.08 1.01 -0.64
CA VAL A 51 11.65 -0.03 -1.53
C VAL A 51 12.55 -0.97 -0.75
N VAL A 52 13.45 -0.43 0.08
CA VAL A 52 14.35 -1.25 0.91
C VAL A 52 13.56 -2.15 1.86
N ASN A 53 12.62 -1.58 2.61
CA ASN A 53 11.82 -2.33 3.57
C ASN A 53 10.95 -3.41 2.90
N SER A 54 10.26 -3.07 1.82
CA SER A 54 9.42 -3.98 1.05
C SER A 54 10.25 -5.09 0.40
N ALA A 55 11.46 -4.79 -0.09
CA ALA A 55 12.38 -5.80 -0.64
C ALA A 55 12.87 -6.77 0.44
N THR A 56 13.24 -6.27 1.63
CA THR A 56 13.62 -7.13 2.77
C THR A 56 12.46 -8.03 3.20
N ALA A 57 11.25 -7.48 3.30
CA ALA A 57 10.05 -8.25 3.62
C ALA A 57 9.76 -9.31 2.55
N ALA A 58 9.74 -8.93 1.27
CA ALA A 58 9.50 -9.84 0.15
C ALA A 58 10.52 -10.98 0.13
N THR A 59 11.81 -10.69 0.33
CA THR A 59 12.89 -11.68 0.40
C THR A 59 12.68 -12.63 1.59
N THR A 60 12.39 -12.08 2.77
CA THR A 60 12.17 -12.87 3.99
C THR A 60 10.97 -13.81 3.85
N TYR A 61 9.85 -13.31 3.33
CA TYR A 61 8.64 -14.11 3.11
C TYR A 61 8.85 -15.17 2.02
N THR A 62 9.62 -14.84 0.97
CA THR A 62 9.98 -15.78 -0.10
C THR A 62 10.81 -16.95 0.44
N ILE A 63 11.86 -16.66 1.22
CA ILE A 63 12.74 -17.70 1.80
C ILE A 63 11.94 -18.61 2.72
N LYS A 64 11.00 -18.06 3.50
CA LYS A 64 10.12 -18.82 4.39
C LYS A 64 8.98 -19.56 3.66
N LYS A 65 8.94 -19.55 2.31
CA LYS A 65 7.89 -20.17 1.47
C LYS A 65 6.47 -19.71 1.82
N MET A 66 6.33 -18.49 2.33
CA MET A 66 5.04 -17.90 2.70
C MET A 66 4.41 -17.08 1.56
N VAL A 67 4.99 -17.12 0.36
CA VAL A 67 4.50 -16.38 -0.81
C VAL A 67 3.78 -17.34 -1.77
N LEU A 68 2.49 -17.10 -1.97
CA LEU A 68 1.68 -17.77 -2.99
C LEU A 68 1.98 -17.13 -4.35
N TRP A 69 2.95 -17.68 -5.07
CA TRP A 69 3.40 -17.14 -6.35
C TRP A 69 2.31 -17.07 -7.42
N GLN A 70 1.33 -17.97 -7.37
CA GLN A 70 0.16 -17.96 -8.26
C GLN A 70 -0.71 -16.72 -8.08
N THR A 71 -0.84 -16.20 -6.85
CA THR A 71 -1.56 -14.93 -6.58
C THR A 71 -0.62 -13.73 -6.71
N ALA A 72 0.61 -13.83 -6.19
CA ALA A 72 1.53 -12.71 -6.09
C ALA A 72 1.94 -12.17 -7.46
N LEU A 73 2.17 -13.04 -8.45
CA LEU A 73 2.66 -12.64 -9.77
C LEU A 73 1.60 -11.87 -10.59
N PRO A 74 0.33 -12.34 -10.72
CA PRO A 74 -0.73 -11.53 -11.34
C PRO A 74 -0.94 -10.18 -10.66
N PHE A 75 -0.89 -10.13 -9.32
CA PHE A 75 -1.01 -8.89 -8.57
C PHE A 75 0.16 -7.94 -8.85
N ALA A 76 1.40 -8.44 -8.90
CA ALA A 76 2.57 -7.62 -9.21
C ALA A 76 2.48 -7.03 -10.64
N VAL A 77 2.08 -7.84 -11.62
CA VAL A 77 1.89 -7.38 -13.01
C VAL A 77 0.78 -6.33 -13.08
N ALA A 78 -0.35 -6.59 -12.42
CA ALA A 78 -1.46 -5.64 -12.33
C ALA A 78 -1.01 -4.31 -11.71
N MET A 79 -0.29 -4.34 -10.58
CA MET A 79 0.22 -3.16 -9.90
C MET A 79 1.22 -2.34 -10.73
N LEU A 80 1.91 -2.95 -11.69
CA LEU A 80 2.83 -2.23 -12.59
C LEU A 80 2.11 -1.61 -13.79
N ILE A 81 1.12 -2.30 -14.35
CA ILE A 81 0.46 -1.88 -15.61
C ILE A 81 -0.73 -0.96 -15.37
N LEU A 82 -1.53 -1.21 -14.32
CA LEU A 82 -2.76 -0.44 -14.06
C LEU A 82 -2.52 1.02 -13.65
N PRO A 83 -1.48 1.41 -12.87
CA PRO A 83 -1.32 2.81 -12.48
C PRO A 83 -1.08 3.76 -13.67
N PRO A 84 -0.20 3.46 -14.64
CA PRO A 84 -0.07 4.28 -15.85
C PRO A 84 -1.38 4.39 -16.65
N VAL A 85 -2.11 3.27 -16.80
CA VAL A 85 -3.42 3.25 -17.49
C VAL A 85 -4.45 4.09 -16.73
N GLY A 86 -4.47 3.99 -15.40
CA GLY A 86 -5.33 4.79 -14.53
C GLY A 86 -5.00 6.28 -14.59
N ALA A 87 -3.73 6.64 -14.64
CA ALA A 87 -3.29 8.02 -14.81
C ALA A 87 -3.70 8.59 -16.18
N TRP A 88 -3.59 7.79 -17.25
CA TRP A 88 -4.06 8.17 -18.57
C TRP A 88 -5.58 8.35 -18.62
N LEU A 89 -6.33 7.44 -18.00
CA LEU A 89 -7.79 7.53 -17.91
C LEU A 89 -8.22 8.74 -17.07
N ASN A 90 -7.50 9.04 -16.00
CA ASN A 90 -7.74 10.21 -15.14
C ASN A 90 -7.65 11.52 -15.92
N ALA A 91 -6.68 11.63 -16.84
CA ALA A 91 -6.50 12.82 -17.67
C ALA A 91 -7.64 13.07 -18.68
N GLN A 92 -8.37 12.02 -19.05
CA GLN A 92 -9.45 12.08 -20.05
C GLN A 92 -10.84 12.35 -19.42
N ILE A 93 -11.00 12.16 -18.11
CA ILE A 93 -12.28 12.27 -17.42
C ILE A 93 -12.43 13.67 -16.79
N PRO A 94 -13.58 14.35 -16.95
CA PRO A 94 -13.81 15.64 -16.30
C PRO A 94 -13.78 15.52 -14.77
N THR A 95 -13.04 16.43 -14.12
CA THR A 95 -12.77 16.41 -12.67
C THR A 95 -14.03 16.28 -11.81
N LYS A 96 -15.14 16.92 -12.22
CA LYS A 96 -16.41 16.84 -11.50
C LYS A 96 -16.98 15.43 -11.45
N ALA A 97 -16.92 14.70 -12.57
CA ALA A 97 -17.39 13.32 -12.65
C ALA A 97 -16.51 12.39 -11.81
N LEU A 98 -15.19 12.61 -11.85
CA LEU A 98 -14.24 11.85 -11.05
C LEU A 98 -14.47 12.05 -9.54
N ILE A 99 -14.64 13.30 -9.09
CA ILE A 99 -14.94 13.61 -7.69
C ILE A 99 -16.27 12.99 -7.27
N ALA A 100 -17.31 13.09 -8.11
CA ALA A 100 -18.60 12.47 -7.82
C ALA A 100 -18.49 10.94 -7.68
N PHE A 101 -17.69 10.30 -8.54
CA PHE A 101 -17.42 8.87 -8.46
C PHE A 101 -16.69 8.50 -7.15
N PHE A 102 -15.61 9.19 -6.80
CA PHE A 102 -14.92 8.96 -5.54
C PHE A 102 -15.83 9.20 -4.33
N ALA A 103 -16.63 10.27 -4.35
CA ALA A 103 -17.58 10.56 -3.27
C ALA A 103 -18.60 9.44 -3.10
N ALA A 104 -19.20 8.94 -4.19
CA ALA A 104 -20.14 7.84 -4.15
C ALA A 104 -19.49 6.53 -3.69
N PHE A 105 -18.28 6.23 -4.19
CA PHE A 105 -17.51 5.06 -3.78
C PHE A 105 -17.16 5.11 -2.29
N THR A 106 -16.61 6.22 -1.80
CA THR A 106 -16.25 6.40 -0.39
C THR A 106 -17.49 6.41 0.52
N ALA A 107 -18.59 7.04 0.11
CA ALA A 107 -19.85 6.98 0.86
C ALA A 107 -20.35 5.54 0.96
N THR A 108 -20.30 4.78 -0.13
CA THR A 108 -20.68 3.36 -0.13
C THR A 108 -19.79 2.55 0.81
N ALA A 109 -18.46 2.72 0.74
CA ALA A 109 -17.52 2.04 1.63
C ALA A 109 -17.78 2.41 3.11
N ALA A 110 -18.03 3.69 3.41
CA ALA A 110 -18.35 4.14 4.76
C ALA A 110 -19.66 3.53 5.27
N THR A 111 -20.71 3.48 4.45
CA THR A 111 -21.97 2.82 4.82
C THR A 111 -21.78 1.32 5.04
N LEU A 112 -20.94 0.64 4.24
CA LEU A 112 -20.62 -0.76 4.44
C LEU A 112 -19.88 -0.99 5.77
N MET A 113 -18.90 -0.14 6.09
CA MET A 113 -18.18 -0.23 7.36
C MET A 113 -19.08 0.03 8.57
N LEU A 114 -19.99 1.01 8.49
CA LEU A 114 -20.92 1.37 9.57
C LEU A 114 -22.08 0.38 9.73
N SER A 115 -22.51 -0.26 8.64
CA SER A 115 -23.56 -1.28 8.69
C SER A 115 -23.14 -2.55 9.44
N GLY A 116 -21.88 -2.65 9.85
CA GLY A 116 -21.37 -3.78 10.63
C GLY A 116 -21.43 -5.10 9.85
N TRP A 117 -21.58 -5.04 8.52
CA TRP A 117 -21.68 -6.20 7.67
C TRP A 117 -20.34 -6.95 7.71
N LYS A 118 -20.33 -8.03 8.48
CA LYS A 118 -19.20 -8.96 8.51
C LYS A 118 -19.41 -9.94 7.37
N PRO A 119 -18.52 -10.01 6.36
CA PRO A 119 -18.59 -11.06 5.37
C PRO A 119 -18.47 -12.39 6.12
N GLN A 120 -19.55 -13.17 6.10
CA GLN A 120 -19.55 -14.54 6.58
C GLN A 120 -18.44 -15.23 5.79
N LYS A 121 -17.43 -15.78 6.48
CA LYS A 121 -16.36 -16.59 5.88
C LYS A 121 -17.00 -17.83 5.27
N GLY A 122 -17.65 -17.67 4.12
CA GLY A 122 -18.01 -18.76 3.25
C GLY A 122 -16.71 -19.34 2.75
N GLU A 123 -16.50 -20.64 3.00
CA GLU A 123 -15.43 -21.38 2.36
C GLU A 123 -15.51 -21.08 0.86
N MET A 124 -14.47 -20.40 0.34
CA MET A 124 -14.41 -20.07 -1.07
C MET A 124 -14.50 -21.37 -1.87
N SER A 125 -15.60 -21.53 -2.60
CA SER A 125 -15.83 -22.66 -3.50
C SER A 125 -14.60 -22.86 -4.40
N SER A 126 -14.22 -24.11 -4.65
CA SER A 126 -12.98 -24.53 -5.33
C SER A 126 -12.73 -23.78 -6.66
N LYS A 127 -13.78 -23.35 -7.37
CA LYS A 127 -13.69 -22.52 -8.59
C LYS A 127 -13.29 -21.06 -8.33
N GLY A 128 -13.68 -20.48 -7.20
CA GLY A 128 -13.29 -19.13 -6.77
C GLY A 128 -11.85 -19.05 -6.26
N ARG A 129 -11.32 -20.15 -5.69
CA ARG A 129 -9.89 -20.27 -5.34
C ARG A 129 -9.00 -20.22 -6.58
N ILE A 130 -9.35 -20.96 -7.63
CA ILE A 130 -8.66 -20.94 -8.93
C ILE A 130 -8.72 -19.55 -9.58
N LEU A 131 -9.85 -18.84 -9.46
CA LEU A 131 -10.03 -17.50 -10.03
C LEU A 131 -9.25 -16.41 -9.26
N LEU A 132 -8.98 -16.64 -7.97
CA LEU A 132 -8.17 -15.78 -7.10
C LEU A 132 -6.69 -16.21 -7.05
N GLY A 133 -6.31 -17.29 -7.72
CA GLY A 133 -4.93 -17.81 -7.75
C GLY A 133 -4.47 -18.46 -6.43
N LEU A 134 -5.41 -19.04 -5.66
CA LEU A 134 -5.20 -19.85 -4.45
C LEU A 134 -5.41 -21.34 -4.73
#